data_AF-A0A0M2PLY3-F1
#
_entry.id   AF-A0A0M2PLY3-F1
#
_cell.length_a   1.000
_cell.length_b   1.000
_cell.length_c   1.000
_cell.angle_alpha   90.00
_cell.angle_beta   90.00
_cell.angle_gamma   90.00
#
_symmetry.space_group_name_H-M   'P 1'
#
loop_
_entity.id
_entity.type
_entity.pdbx_description
1 polymer ?
#
loop_
_entity_poly.entity_id
_entity_poly.type
_entity_poly.pdbx_seq_one_letter_code
_entity_poly.pdbx_strand_id
1 'polypeptide(L)' 'MTDFPKLMMIIGGILLVVGFFMQFIGKLPGDIVFKKGNTTVFFPIVTCIVISIVLSLVFSFLGRFK' A
#
# COMPACT_ATOMS: atom_id res chain seq x y z
N MET A 1 2.21 30.03 5.64
CA MET A 1 1.46 29.68 4.41
C MET A 1 2.28 28.74 3.51
N THR A 2 2.85 27.68 4.08
CA THR A 2 3.66 26.67 3.35
C THR A 2 3.06 25.27 3.47
N ASP A 3 1.95 25.14 4.19
CA ASP A 3 1.30 23.87 4.51
C ASP A 3 0.50 23.32 3.33
N PHE A 4 -0.08 24.19 2.51
CA PHE A 4 -0.90 23.79 1.36
C PHE A 4 -0.09 23.07 0.25
N PRO A 5 1.09 23.57 -0.19
CA PRO A 5 1.97 22.83 -1.09
C PRO A 5 2.42 21.48 -0.51
N LYS A 6 2.77 21.45 0.78
CA LYS A 6 3.22 20.24 1.47
C LYS A 6 2.12 19.17 1.52
N LEU A 7 0.89 19.60 1.80
CA LEU A 7 -0.29 18.73 1.87
C LEU A 7 -0.63 18.16 0.48
N MET A 8 -0.54 18.96 -0.58
CA MET A 8 -0.69 18.49 -1.97
C MET A 8 0.38 17.46 -2.37
N MET A 9 1.65 17.68 -2.00
CA MET A 9 2.72 16.71 -2.29
C MET A 9 2.51 15.38 -1.55
N ILE A 10 2.07 15.42 -0.29
CA ILE A 10 1.78 14.22 0.50
C ILE A 10 0.61 13.44 -0.13
N ILE A 11 -0.48 14.11 -0.49
CA ILE A 11 -1.65 13.48 -1.12
C ILE A 11 -1.26 12.86 -2.47
N GLY A 12 -0.48 13.57 -3.30
CA GLY A 12 0.02 13.06 -4.57
C GLY A 12 0.90 11.82 -4.40
N GLY A 13 1.78 11.81 -3.39
CA GLY A 13 2.59 10.64 -3.04
C GLY A 13 1.73 9.45 -2.61
N ILE A 14 0.72 9.67 -1.77
CA ILE A 14 -0.22 8.62 -1.34
C ILE A 14 -0.99 8.05 -2.54
N LEU A 15 -1.49 8.91 -3.44
CA LEU A 15 -2.21 8.48 -4.64
C LEU A 15 -1.34 7.63 -5.58
N LEU A 16 -0.07 7.99 -5.77
CA LEU A 16 0.85 7.19 -6.57
C LEU A 16 1.11 5.82 -5.95
N VAL A 17 1.32 5.76 -4.63
CA VAL A 17 1.49 4.50 -3.91
C VAL A 17 0.24 3.66 -4.06
N VAL A 18 -0.94 4.20 -3.77
CA VAL A 18 -2.22 3.50 -3.91
C VAL A 18 -2.45 3.00 -5.34
N GLY A 19 -2.21 3.85 -6.35
CA GLY A 19 -2.35 3.48 -7.77
C GLY A 19 -1.38 2.36 -8.18
N PHE A 20 -0.13 2.43 -7.72
CA PHE A 20 0.86 1.38 -7.95
C PHE A 20 0.42 0.05 -7.32
N PHE A 21 -0.03 0.07 -6.06
CA PHE A 21 -0.56 -1.11 -5.38
C PHE A 21 -1.84 -1.66 -6.02
N MET A 22 -2.68 -0.80 -6.60
CA MET A 22 -3.92 -1.20 -7.25
C MET A 22 -3.67 -1.98 -8.55
N GLN A 23 -2.55 -1.73 -9.24
CA GLN A 23 -2.10 -2.55 -10.38
C GLN A 23 -1.70 -3.98 -9.95
N PHE A 24 -1.30 -4.13 -8.70
CA PHE A 24 -0.80 -5.36 -8.10
C PHE A 24 -1.91 -6.16 -7.39
N ILE A 25 -2.99 -5.50 -6.97
CA ILE A 25 -4.20 -6.16 -6.46
C ILE A 25 -4.79 -7.09 -7.54
N GLY A 26 -4.78 -8.40 -7.26
CA GLY A 26 -5.43 -9.41 -8.10
C GLY A 26 -4.54 -10.24 -9.03
N LYS A 27 -3.25 -9.91 -9.20
CA LYS A 27 -2.31 -10.66 -10.06
C LYS A 27 -0.89 -10.82 -9.49
N LEU A 28 -0.70 -10.68 -8.17
CA LEU A 28 0.60 -10.99 -7.60
C LEU A 28 0.82 -12.51 -7.51
N PRO A 29 1.93 -13.03 -8.07
CA PRO A 29 2.37 -14.38 -7.72
C PRO A 29 2.73 -14.40 -6.23
N GLY A 30 1.85 -14.97 -5.40
CA GLY A 30 1.99 -14.99 -3.94
C GLY A 30 0.69 -14.73 -3.17
N ASP A 31 -0.31 -14.10 -3.80
CA ASP A 31 -1.66 -14.06 -3.22
C ASP A 31 -2.31 -15.44 -3.36
N ILE A 32 -2.66 -16.06 -2.24
CA ILE A 32 -3.25 -17.40 -2.24
C ILE A 32 -4.70 -17.25 -2.67
N VAL A 33 -4.96 -17.52 -3.95
CA VAL A 33 -6.30 -17.52 -4.53
C VAL A 33 -6.82 -18.95 -4.53
N PHE A 34 -7.60 -19.29 -3.51
CA PHE A 34 -8.24 -20.59 -3.43
C PHE A 34 -9.58 -20.53 -4.18
N LYS A 35 -9.60 -21.05 -5.41
CA LYS A 35 -10.85 -21.24 -6.17
C LYS A 35 -11.34 -22.69 -6.02
N LYS A 36 -12.48 -22.87 -5.36
CA LYS A 36 -13.20 -24.14 -5.30
C LYS A 36 -14.65 -23.92 -5.72
N GLY A 37 -14.99 -24.38 -6.93
CA GLY A 37 -16.33 -24.20 -7.51
C GLY A 37 -16.71 -22.72 -7.64
N ASN A 38 -17.85 -22.34 -7.04
CA ASN A 38 -18.36 -20.95 -7.05
C ASN A 38 -17.75 -20.05 -5.95
N THR A 39 -16.82 -20.57 -5.14
CA THR A 39 -16.20 -19.83 -4.03
C THR A 39 -14.75 -19.49 -4.37
N THR A 40 -14.42 -18.20 -4.29
CA THR A 40 -13.06 -17.69 -4.46
C THR A 40 -12.63 -17.04 -3.15
N VAL A 41 -11.64 -17.64 -2.47
CA VAL A 41 -11.04 -17.07 -1.26
C VAL A 41 -9.71 -16.42 -1.66
N PHE A 42 -9.60 -15.11 -1.46
CA PHE A 42 -8.39 -14.34 -1.76
C PHE A 42 -7.65 -14.07 -0.44
N PHE A 43 -6.41 -14.53 -0.31
CA PHE A 43 -5.54 -14.23 0.82
C PHE A 43 -4.38 -13.30 0.40
N PRO A 44 -4.54 -11.98 0.58
CA PRO A 44 -3.58 -10.96 0.15
C PRO A 44 -2.42 -10.82 1.15
N ILE A 45 -1.65 -11.89 1.39
CA ILE A 45 -0.58 -11.92 2.40
C ILE A 45 0.57 -10.98 2.00
N VAL A 46 0.97 -11.01 0.74
CA VAL A 46 2.09 -10.21 0.24
C VAL A 46 1.74 -8.72 0.32
N THR A 47 0.51 -8.36 -0.04
CA THR A 47 0.01 -6.98 0.02
C THR A 47 0.05 -6.43 1.45
N CYS A 48 -0.40 -7.21 2.45
CA CYS A 48 -0.33 -6.81 3.85
C CYS A 48 1.11 -6.58 4.34
N ILE A 49 2.06 -7.43 3.93
CA ILE A 49 3.48 -7.30 4.30
C ILE A 49 4.08 -6.02 3.73
N VAL A 50 3.86 -5.74 2.44
CA VAL A 50 4.43 -4.54 1.81
C VAL A 50 3.82 -3.27 2.42
N ILE A 51 2.51 -3.24 2.67
CA ILE A 51 1.85 -2.12 3.38
C ILE A 51 2.49 -1.89 4.76
N SER A 52 2.72 -2.96 5.52
CA SER A 52 3.35 -2.87 6.85
C SER A 52 4.77 -2.29 6.81
N ILE A 53 5.59 -2.71 5.84
CA ILE A 53 6.95 -2.20 5.64
C ILE A 53 6.91 -0.72 5.25
N VAL A 54 6.04 -0.34 4.32
CA VAL A 54 5.89 1.05 3.87
C VAL A 54 5.46 1.95 5.04
N LEU A 55 4.43 1.55 5.80
CA LEU A 55 3.99 2.31 6.98
C LEU A 55 5.10 2.42 8.02
N SER A 56 5.84 1.33 8.28
CA SER A 56 6.95 1.34 9.23
C SER A 56 8.06 2.29 8.79
N LEU A 57 8.40 2.33 7.50
CA LEU A 57 9.38 3.27 6.95
C LEU A 57 8.89 4.71 7.05
N VAL A 58 7.64 4.98 6.73
CA VAL A 58 7.03 6.32 6.83
C VAL A 58 7.04 6.80 8.29
N PHE A 59 6.59 5.98 9.23
CA PHE A 59 6.63 6.33 10.66
C PHE A 59 8.05 6.48 11.19
N SER A 60 8.98 5.64 10.76
CA SER A 60 10.40 5.75 11.11
C SER A 60 10.97 7.08 10.63
N PHE A 61 10.72 7.46 9.36
CA PHE A 61 11.18 8.72 8.80
C PHE A 61 10.54 9.92 9.52
N LEU A 62 9.22 9.92 9.72
CA LEU A 62 8.51 10.99 10.44
C LEU A 62 8.96 11.12 11.91
N GLY A 63 9.23 10.00 12.58
CA GLY A 63 9.75 9.99 13.95
C GLY A 63 11.20 10.45 14.07
N ARG A 64 12.00 10.29 13.02
CA ARG A 64 13.43 10.71 13.00
C ARG A 64 13.64 12.19 12.68
N PHE A 65 12.64 12.89 12.14
CA PHE A 65 12.68 14.33 11.87
C PHE A 65 12.18 15.20 13.03
N LYS A 66 12.08 14.62 14.24
CA LYS A 66 11.86 15.35 15.48
C LYS A 66 13.18 15.53 16.23
#